data_AF-K9TM76-F1
#
_entry.id   AF-K9TM76-F1
#
_cell.length_a   1.000
_cell.length_b   1.000
_cell.length_c   1.000
_cell.angle_alpha   90.00
_cell.angle_beta   90.00
_cell.angle_gamma   90.00
#
_symmetry.space_group_name_H-M   'P 1'
#
loop_
_entity.id
_entity.type
_entity.pdbx_description
1 polymer ?
#
loop_
_entity_poly.entity_id
_entity_poly.type
_entity_poly.pdbx_seq_one_letter_code
_entity_poly.pdbx_strand_id
1 'polypeptide(L)'
;MDNNFNILEYDEVVQIQEPLRILSGDPTLKTGEFIAALMLLLKQDPIHKWKTPPQNPEDGIKAQVLTYQAKGWQKGRIRIRFEFCPDDPDVEEIAVPNEPELPNEPELPSEPESPLDDIRRMIDEPTS
;
A
#
# COMPACT_ATOMS: atom_id res chain seq x y z
N MET A 1 6.38 17.36 5.81
CA MET A 1 6.23 15.93 6.16
C MET A 1 5.13 15.44 5.25
N ASP A 2 5.52 14.88 4.11
CA ASP A 2 4.57 14.21 3.23
C ASP A 2 4.34 12.85 3.87
N ASN A 3 3.14 12.62 4.40
CA ASN A 3 2.83 11.41 5.16
C ASN A 3 2.55 10.19 4.24
N ASN A 4 3.06 10.19 3.00
CA ASN A 4 2.93 9.14 1.99
C ASN A 4 1.49 8.60 1.72
N PHE A 5 0.47 9.34 2.10
CA PHE A 5 -0.93 9.01 1.80
C PHE A 5 -1.27 9.28 0.34
N ASN A 6 -1.73 8.24 -0.36
CA ASN A 6 -2.26 8.32 -1.71
C ASN A 6 -3.78 8.18 -1.68
N ILE A 7 -4.48 8.95 -2.51
CA ILE A 7 -5.94 8.85 -2.64
C ILE A 7 -6.27 7.52 -3.31
N LEU A 8 -7.22 6.79 -2.74
CA LEU A 8 -7.72 5.55 -3.32
C LEU A 8 -8.75 5.84 -4.42
N GLU A 9 -8.56 5.21 -5.56
CA GLU A 9 -9.46 5.24 -6.71
C GLU A 9 -10.71 4.40 -6.46
N TYR A 10 -11.78 4.68 -7.22
CA TYR A 10 -13.10 4.12 -6.99
C TYR A 10 -13.16 2.58 -7.06
N ASP A 11 -12.38 1.97 -7.96
CA ASP A 11 -12.36 0.52 -8.19
C ASP A 11 -11.30 -0.23 -7.37
N GLU A 12 -10.47 0.47 -6.60
CA GLU A 12 -9.48 -0.16 -5.73
C GLU A 12 -10.15 -0.92 -4.59
N VAL A 13 -9.53 -2.02 -4.19
CA VAL A 13 -10.05 -2.93 -3.17
C VAL A 13 -9.24 -2.74 -1.90
N VAL A 14 -9.96 -2.51 -0.80
CA VAL A 14 -9.36 -2.41 0.53
C VAL A 14 -9.83 -3.56 1.40
N GLN A 15 -8.92 -4.02 2.25
CA GLN A 15 -9.24 -4.92 3.34
C GLN A 15 -9.28 -4.12 4.64
N ILE A 16 -10.41 -4.13 5.33
CA ILE A 16 -10.64 -3.33 6.53
C ILE A 16 -10.88 -4.25 7.74
N GLN A 17 -10.28 -3.90 8.88
CA GLN A 17 -10.52 -4.55 10.16
C GLN A 17 -11.66 -3.85 10.94
N GLU A 18 -12.17 -4.49 11.99
CA GLU A 18 -13.16 -3.85 12.87
C GLU A 18 -12.64 -2.52 13.44
N PRO A 19 -13.50 -1.49 13.63
CA PRO A 19 -14.96 -1.50 13.60
C PRO A 19 -15.60 -1.12 12.25
N LEU A 20 -14.79 -0.84 11.23
CA LEU A 20 -15.31 -0.32 9.96
C LEU A 20 -15.97 -1.41 9.09
N ARG A 21 -15.78 -2.70 9.40
CA ARG A 21 -16.48 -3.82 8.77
C ARG A 21 -18.00 -3.75 8.95
N ILE A 22 -18.48 -3.09 9.99
CA ILE A 22 -19.91 -2.91 10.29
C ILE A 22 -20.67 -2.29 9.09
N LEU A 23 -19.99 -1.52 8.23
CA LEU A 23 -20.63 -0.87 7.09
C LEU A 23 -20.90 -1.80 5.90
N SER A 24 -20.14 -2.89 5.74
CA SER A 24 -20.20 -3.75 4.54
C SER A 24 -20.41 -5.23 4.82
N GLY A 25 -20.24 -5.69 6.07
CA GLY A 25 -20.36 -7.11 6.44
C GLY A 25 -19.15 -7.95 6.04
N ASP A 26 -18.55 -7.67 4.89
CA ASP A 26 -17.33 -8.31 4.39
C ASP A 26 -16.05 -7.58 4.81
N PRO A 27 -14.93 -8.30 5.03
CA PRO A 27 -13.65 -7.72 5.39
C PRO A 27 -12.96 -7.01 4.22
N THR A 28 -13.41 -7.25 3.00
CA THR A 28 -12.79 -6.76 1.76
C THR A 28 -13.87 -6.12 0.89
N LEU A 29 -13.63 -4.90 0.43
CA LEU A 29 -14.62 -4.15 -0.36
C LEU A 29 -13.93 -3.15 -1.28
N LYS A 30 -14.65 -2.71 -2.31
CA LYS A 30 -14.17 -1.61 -3.16
C LYS A 30 -14.30 -0.27 -2.44
N THR A 31 -13.38 0.66 -2.71
CA THR A 31 -13.46 2.06 -2.25
C THR A 31 -14.80 2.69 -2.60
N GLY A 32 -15.30 2.44 -3.82
CA GLY A 32 -16.60 2.93 -4.26
C GLY A 32 -17.79 2.38 -3.48
N GLU A 33 -17.74 1.11 -3.06
CA GLU A 33 -18.76 0.47 -2.25
C GLU A 33 -18.75 1.04 -0.82
N PHE A 34 -17.56 1.25 -0.24
CA PHE A 34 -17.41 1.90 1.06
C PHE A 34 -18.04 3.29 1.08
N ILE A 35 -17.71 4.10 0.07
CA ILE A 35 -18.22 5.47 -0.05
C ILE A 35 -19.75 5.44 -0.20
N ALA A 36 -20.28 4.54 -1.01
CA ALA A 36 -21.72 4.38 -1.17
C ALA A 36 -22.41 3.98 0.16
N ALA A 37 -21.84 3.03 0.90
CA ALA A 37 -22.35 2.60 2.20
C ALA A 37 -22.30 3.73 3.24
N LEU A 38 -21.19 4.46 3.32
CA LEU A 38 -21.04 5.64 4.18
C LEU A 38 -22.07 6.71 3.84
N MET A 39 -22.26 7.01 2.56
CA MET A 39 -23.26 7.97 2.10
C MET A 39 -24.69 7.51 2.40
N LEU A 40 -24.97 6.21 2.35
CA LEU A 40 -26.26 5.65 2.74
C LEU A 40 -26.49 5.83 4.25
N LEU A 41 -25.48 5.54 5.08
CA LEU A 41 -25.55 5.74 6.53
C LEU A 41 -25.82 7.22 6.87
N LEU A 42 -25.10 8.15 6.23
CA LEU A 42 -25.29 9.59 6.45
C LEU A 42 -26.69 10.08 6.02
N LYS A 43 -27.32 9.44 5.03
CA LYS A 43 -28.70 9.76 4.59
C LYS A 43 -29.79 9.23 5.52
N GLN A 44 -29.49 8.23 6.35
CA GLN A 44 -30.46 7.66 7.29
C GLN A 44 -30.72 8.58 8.50
N ASP A 45 -29.90 9.62 8.70
CA ASP A 45 -30.12 10.60 9.77
C ASP A 45 -31.24 11.60 9.36
N PRO A 46 -32.43 11.56 10.00
CA PRO A 46 -33.54 12.45 9.69
C PRO A 46 -33.28 13.92 10.07
N ILE A 47 -32.22 14.20 10.84
CA ILE A 47 -31.88 15.54 11.33
C ILE A 47 -31.18 16.36 10.23
N HIS A 48 -30.54 15.71 9.27
CA HIS A 48 -29.78 16.39 8.23
C HIS A 48 -30.29 15.96 6.86
N LYS A 49 -31.07 16.83 6.20
CA LYS A 49 -31.32 16.73 4.75
C LYS A 49 -30.03 17.06 4.02
N TRP A 50 -29.09 16.11 3.97
CA TRP A 50 -27.90 16.25 3.14
C TRP A 50 -28.40 16.44 1.71
N LYS A 51 -28.13 17.63 1.15
CA LYS A 51 -28.37 17.88 -0.26
C LYS A 51 -27.54 16.89 -1.06
N THR A 52 -27.98 16.60 -2.27
CA THR A 52 -27.28 15.73 -3.23
C THR A 52 -25.78 15.98 -3.16
N PRO A 53 -24.95 14.92 -3.08
CA PRO A 53 -23.50 15.10 -3.13
C PRO A 53 -23.13 15.94 -4.35
N PRO A 54 -22.05 16.73 -4.28
CA PRO A 54 -21.58 17.48 -5.45
C PRO A 54 -21.39 16.51 -6.63
N GLN A 55 -21.70 16.97 -7.84
CA GLN A 55 -21.58 16.13 -9.05
C GLN A 55 -20.15 15.62 -9.25
N ASN A 56 -19.15 16.39 -8.78
CA ASN A 56 -17.77 15.95 -8.68
C ASN A 56 -17.37 15.88 -7.19
N PRO A 57 -16.99 14.69 -6.65
CA PRO A 57 -16.51 14.55 -5.28
C PRO A 57 -15.25 15.38 -4.98
N GLU A 58 -14.47 15.73 -6.01
CA GLU A 58 -13.29 16.59 -5.86
C GLU A 58 -13.62 18.05 -5.52
N ASP A 59 -14.80 18.52 -5.91
CA ASP A 59 -15.20 19.92 -5.74
C ASP A 59 -15.48 20.30 -4.29
N GLY A 60 -15.72 19.31 -3.42
CA GLY A 60 -16.09 19.49 -2.03
C GLY A 60 -17.41 20.25 -1.79
N ILE A 61 -17.83 20.32 -0.54
CA ILE A 61 -19.06 20.98 -0.11
C ILE A 61 -18.72 22.33 0.51
N LYS A 62 -19.39 23.40 0.07
CA LYS A 62 -19.24 24.75 0.65
C LYS A 62 -19.58 24.71 2.14
N ALA A 63 -18.66 25.17 2.98
CA ALA A 63 -18.81 25.15 4.43
C ALA A 63 -18.11 26.35 5.08
N GLN A 64 -18.30 26.49 6.40
CA GLN A 64 -17.51 27.39 7.23
C GLN A 64 -16.86 26.59 8.34
N VAL A 65 -15.60 26.92 8.65
CA VAL A 65 -14.84 26.31 9.75
C VAL A 65 -14.46 27.38 10.76
N LEU A 66 -14.50 27.02 12.04
CA LEU A 66 -13.95 27.82 13.13
C LEU A 66 -12.81 27.01 13.75
N THR A 67 -11.57 27.43 13.49
CA THR A 67 -10.37 26.73 14.01
C THR A 67 -9.88 27.40 15.28
N TYR A 68 -9.12 26.68 16.12
CA TYR A 68 -8.59 27.21 17.38
C TYR A 68 -7.71 28.46 17.20
N GLN A 69 -7.05 28.61 16.05
CA GLN A 69 -6.19 29.76 15.74
C GLN A 69 -6.92 30.88 14.99
N ALA A 70 -8.17 30.65 14.54
CA ALA A 70 -8.90 31.64 13.77
C ALA A 70 -9.56 32.68 14.67
N LYS A 71 -9.51 33.95 14.23
CA LYS A 71 -10.24 35.07 14.87
C LYS A 71 -11.74 35.10 14.50
N GLY A 72 -12.27 34.05 13.86
CA GLY A 72 -13.67 33.97 13.41
C GLY A 72 -13.91 32.86 12.38
N TRP A 73 -15.16 32.75 11.91
CA TRP A 73 -15.56 31.76 10.89
C TRP A 73 -14.88 32.01 9.54
N GLN A 74 -14.31 30.96 8.96
CA GLN A 74 -13.66 30.99 7.66
C GLN A 74 -14.49 30.20 6.64
N LYS A 75 -14.87 30.85 5.54
CA LYS A 75 -15.56 30.20 4.42
C LYS A 75 -14.58 29.35 3.62
N GLY A 76 -15.00 28.15 3.25
CA GLY A 76 -14.19 27.23 2.47
C GLY A 76 -15.01 26.06 1.91
N ARG A 77 -14.32 24.95 1.68
CA ARG A 77 -14.92 23.71 1.19
C ARG A 77 -14.41 22.52 2.01
N ILE A 78 -15.29 21.59 2.30
CA ILE A 78 -14.98 20.33 2.99
C ILE A 78 -15.14 19.19 1.98
N ARG A 79 -14.16 18.29 1.90
CA ARG A 79 -14.23 17.05 1.11
C ARG A 79 -13.87 15.87 2.00
N ILE A 80 -14.44 14.71 1.68
CA ILE A 80 -14.07 13.43 2.28
C ILE A 80 -13.20 12.71 1.25
N ARG A 81 -12.03 12.23 1.67
CA ARG A 81 -11.15 11.41 0.84
C ARG A 81 -10.83 10.13 1.57
N PHE A 82 -10.68 9.07 0.79
CA PHE A 82 -10.20 7.80 1.27
C PHE A 82 -8.76 7.67 0.79
N GLU A 83 -7.84 7.57 1.73
CA GLU A 83 -6.40 7.64 1.48
C GLU A 83 -5.71 6.45 2.14
N PHE A 84 -4.67 5.93 1.51
CA PHE A 84 -3.89 4.80 2.00
C PHE A 84 -2.40 5.15 2.00
N CYS A 85 -1.74 4.83 3.10
CA CYS A 85 -0.28 4.89 3.21
C CYS A 85 0.19 3.44 3.40
N PRO A 86 0.92 2.85 2.44
CA PRO A 86 1.57 1.58 2.68
C PRO A 86 2.61 1.76 3.78
N ASP A 87 2.77 0.76 4.63
CA ASP A 87 3.91 0.68 5.54
C ASP A 87 5.19 0.51 4.72
N ASP A 88 6.31 1.00 5.26
CA ASP A 88 7.61 0.73 4.65
C ASP A 88 7.79 -0.79 4.57
N PRO A 89 8.30 -1.34 3.46
CA PRO A 89 8.56 -2.76 3.38
C PRO A 89 9.52 -3.11 4.51
N ASP A 90 9.08 -3.99 5.42
CA ASP A 90 9.99 -4.66 6.32
C ASP A 90 11.06 -5.28 5.42
N VAL A 91 12.27 -4.72 5.46
CA VAL A 91 13.42 -5.40 4.93
C VAL A 91 13.53 -6.61 5.84
N GLU A 92 12.90 -7.73 5.44
CA GLU A 92 13.27 -9.03 5.94
C GLU A 92 14.78 -9.06 5.72
N GLU A 93 15.52 -8.89 6.82
CA GLU A 93 16.93 -9.19 6.87
C GLU A 93 16.96 -10.61 6.33
N ILE A 94 17.34 -10.74 5.06
CA ILE A 94 17.71 -12.01 4.47
C ILE A 94 18.77 -12.50 5.44
N ALA A 95 18.35 -13.36 6.37
CA ALA A 95 19.24 -14.12 7.18
C ALA A 95 20.05 -14.85 6.13
N VAL A 96 21.25 -14.31 5.86
CA VAL A 96 22.29 -14.99 5.12
C VAL A 96 22.28 -16.37 5.76
N PRO A 97 21.87 -17.44 5.04
CA PRO A 97 21.77 -18.74 5.65
C PRO A 97 23.14 -18.97 6.26
N ASN A 98 23.20 -19.05 7.60
CA ASN A 98 24.45 -19.32 8.29
C ASN A 98 25.07 -20.50 7.58
N GLU A 99 26.20 -20.22 6.95
CA GLU A 99 27.03 -21.19 6.28
C GLU A 99 27.15 -22.37 7.24
N PRO A 100 26.66 -23.57 6.89
CA PRO A 100 26.76 -24.69 7.81
C PRO A 100 28.25 -24.93 8.04
N GLU A 101 28.70 -24.78 9.29
CA GLU A 101 30.04 -25.15 9.70
C GLU A 101 30.28 -26.59 9.25
N LEU A 102 31.10 -26.76 8.22
CA LEU A 102 31.53 -28.04 7.68
C LEU A 102 32.17 -28.86 8.82
N PRO A 103 31.62 -30.02 9.19
CA PRO A 103 32.35 -30.97 10.01
C PRO A 103 33.42 -31.62 9.12
N ASN A 104 34.69 -31.29 9.38
CA ASN A 104 35.94 -31.97 8.98
C ASN A 104 35.95 -32.66 7.61
N GLU A 105 36.79 -32.15 6.68
CA GLU A 105 37.18 -32.78 5.41
C GLU A 105 37.35 -34.31 5.50
N PRO A 106 36.69 -35.06 4.59
CA PRO A 106 37.26 -36.24 3.98
C PRO A 106 37.59 -35.93 2.50
N GLU A 107 38.77 -36.37 2.08
CA GLU A 107 39.39 -36.16 0.77
C GLU A 107 38.44 -36.25 -0.45
N LEU A 108 38.52 -35.25 -1.35
CA LEU A 108 37.79 -35.11 -2.63
C LEU A 108 37.76 -36.39 -3.50
N PRO A 109 36.60 -36.74 -4.07
CA PRO A 109 36.54 -37.22 -5.45
C PRO A 109 36.41 -36.01 -6.39
N SER A 110 37.35 -35.90 -7.34
CA SER A 110 37.45 -34.86 -8.38
C SER A 110 36.10 -34.34 -8.88
N GLU A 111 35.90 -33.01 -8.82
CA GLU A 111 34.78 -32.35 -9.48
C GLU A 111 34.74 -32.75 -10.97
N PRO A 112 33.56 -33.02 -11.54
CA PRO A 112 33.44 -33.21 -12.98
C PRO A 112 33.82 -31.89 -13.67
N GLU A 113 34.75 -31.94 -14.63
CA GLU A 113 35.22 -30.76 -15.36
C GLU A 113 34.03 -29.92 -15.84
N SER A 114 34.05 -28.63 -15.51
CA SER A 114 32.98 -27.72 -15.88
C SER A 114 33.04 -27.45 -17.39
N PRO A 115 31.90 -27.40 -18.11
CA PRO A 115 31.89 -27.10 -19.55
C PRO A 115 32.46 -25.71 -19.90
N LEU A 116 32.73 -24.85 -18.91
CA LEU A 116 33.42 -23.58 -19.08
C LEU A 116 34.95 -23.68 -18.96
N ASP A 117 35.50 -24.79 -18.48
CA ASP A 117 36.95 -24.98 -18.35
C ASP A 117 37.62 -25.26 -19.71
N ASP A 118 36.88 -25.80 -20.67
CA ASP A 118 37.35 -25.99 -22.05
C ASP A 118 37.60 -24.64 -22.76
N ILE A 119 36.76 -23.63 -22.49
CA ILE A 119 36.90 -22.29 -23.06
C ILE A 119 38.13 -21.58 -22.47
N ARG A 120 38.39 -21.78 -21.18
CA ARG A 120 39.57 -21.24 -20.51
C ARG A 120 40.86 -21.83 -21.08
N ARG A 121 40.88 -23.15 -21.33
CA ARG A 121 42.00 -23.86 -21.97
C ARG A 121 42.31 -23.33 -23.38
N MET A 122 41.29 -22.98 -24.17
CA MET A 122 41.49 -22.43 -25.52
C MET A 122 42.06 -20.99 -25.55
N ILE A 123 41.86 -20.21 -24.50
CA ILE A 123 42.34 -18.81 -24.44
C ILE A 123 43.83 -18.76 -24.06
N ASP A 124 44.31 -19.76 -23.33
CA ASP A 124 45.69 -19.81 -22.80
C ASP A 124 46.69 -20.53 -23.71
N GLU A 125 46.27 -21.07 -24.87
CA GLU A 125 47.19 -21.64 -25.86
C GLU A 125 47.71 -20.54 -26.84
N PRO A 126 48.97 -20.09 -26.73
CA PRO A 126 49.60 -19.28 -27.76
C PRO A 126 49.82 -20.14 -29.01
N THR A 127 49.20 -19.72 -30.11
CA THR A 127 49.47 -20.25 -31.45
C THR A 127 50.95 -20.01 -31.79
N SER A 128 51.74 -21.08 -31.91
CA SER A 128 53.07 -21.06 -32.54
C SER A 128 53.00 -21.54 -33.99
#